data_AF-A0A4V4LE34-F1
#
_entry.id   AF-A0A4V4LE34-F1
#
_cell.length_a   1.000
_cell.length_b   1.000
_cell.length_c   1.000
_cell.angle_alpha   90.00
_cell.angle_beta   90.00
_cell.angle_gamma   90.00
#
_symmetry.space_group_name_H-M   'P 1'
#
loop_
_entity.id
_entity.type
_entity.pdbx_description
1 polymer ?
#
loop_
_entity_poly.entity_id
_entity_poly.type
_entity_poly.pdbx_seq_one_letter_code
_entity_poly.pdbx_strand_id
1 'polypeptide(L)' 'MSGPTYVSVPAEVNVKPEMTVEAFIKGRATALRELIPNPIFLQYGLTSIAATSSAAQDAV' A
#
# COMPACT_ATOMS: atom_id res chain seq x y z
N MET A 1 -3.63 16.60 -21.94
CA MET A 1 -4.00 15.19 -21.80
C MET A 1 -4.18 14.93 -20.31
N SER A 2 -5.41 14.71 -19.84
CA SER A 2 -5.69 14.45 -18.43
C SER A 2 -5.71 12.94 -18.21
N GLY A 3 -4.63 12.40 -17.62
CA GLY A 3 -4.57 11.02 -17.13
C GLY A 3 -5.01 10.93 -15.66
N PRO A 4 -5.23 9.72 -15.14
CA PRO A 4 -5.54 9.52 -13.73
C PRO A 4 -4.43 10.10 -12.85
N THR A 5 -4.79 11.08 -12.01
CA THR A 5 -3.85 11.78 -11.11
C THR A 5 -3.75 11.11 -9.74
N TYR A 6 -4.66 10.18 -9.44
CA TYR A 6 -4.75 9.48 -8.17
C TYR A 6 -4.79 7.97 -8.38
N VAL A 7 -4.07 7.25 -7.53
CA VAL A 7 -4.04 5.78 -7.51
C VAL A 7 -4.22 5.30 -6.07
N SER A 8 -5.01 4.25 -5.90
CA SER A 8 -5.16 3.56 -4.62
C SER A 8 -4.16 2.40 -4.60
N VAL A 9 -3.30 2.38 -3.57
CA VAL A 9 -2.27 1.37 -3.39
C VAL A 9 -2.55 0.62 -2.08
N PRO A 10 -2.76 -0.70 -2.11
CA PRO A 10 -2.91 -1.47 -0.88
C PRO A 10 -1.59 -1.47 -0.12
N ALA A 11 -1.67 -1.28 1.19
CA ALA A 11 -0.49 -1.24 2.05
C ALA A 11 -0.70 -2.16 3.24
N GLU A 12 0.17 -3.16 3.38
CA GLU A 12 0.16 -4.06 4.52
C GLU A 12 0.45 -3.29 5.81
N VAL A 13 -0.30 -3.59 6.87
CA VAL A 13 -0.15 -2.99 8.19
C VAL A 13 0.04 -4.11 9.20
N ASN A 14 1.22 -4.21 9.79
CA ASN A 14 1.45 -5.13 10.88
C ASN A 14 1.27 -4.41 12.23
N VAL A 15 0.18 -4.71 12.93
CA VAL A 15 -0.11 -4.18 14.27
C VAL A 15 0.20 -5.26 15.29
N LYS A 16 1.06 -4.94 16.26
CA LYS A 16 1.39 -5.83 17.37
C LYS A 16 0.72 -5.31 18.66
N PRO A 17 0.21 -6.20 19.53
CA PRO A 17 -0.46 -5.82 20.77
C PRO A 17 0.37 -4.90 21.69
N GLU A 18 1.69 -5.06 21.68
CA GLU A 18 2.65 -4.31 22.50
C GLU A 18 3.09 -2.97 21.89
N MET A 19 2.60 -2.60 20.71
CA MET A 19 3.04 -1.41 19.99
C MET A 19 2.37 -0.14 20.53
N THR A 20 3.16 0.90 20.80
CA THR A 20 2.60 2.22 21.13
C THR A 20 2.07 2.91 19.89
N VAL A 21 1.07 3.78 20.06
CA VAL A 21 0.48 4.56 18.96
C VAL A 21 1.55 5.39 18.22
N GLU A 22 2.52 5.95 18.95
CA GLU A 22 3.61 6.74 18.36
C GLU A 22 4.56 5.88 17.53
N ALA A 23 4.91 4.68 18.01
CA ALA A 23 5.74 3.75 17.26
C ALA A 23 5.04 3.29 15.99
N PHE A 24 3.72 3.04 16.06
CA PHE A 24 2.89 2.70 14.92
C PHE A 24 2.88 3.79 13.85
N ILE A 25 2.60 5.04 14.24
CA ILE A 25 2.55 6.18 13.31
C ILE A 25 3.91 6.41 12.66
N LYS A 26 5.00 6.38 13.44
CA LYS A 26 6.36 6.52 12.90
C LYS A 26 6.69 5.40 11.92
N GLY A 27 6.39 4.15 12.27
CA GLY A 27 6.61 2.99 11.39
C GLY A 27 5.85 3.12 10.06
N ARG A 28 4.57 3.52 10.09
CA ARG A 28 3.78 3.76 8.88
C ARG A 28 4.31 4.90 8.03
N ALA A 29 4.69 6.01 8.67
CA ALA A 29 5.24 7.15 7.95
C ALA A 29 6.59 6.81 7.28
N THR A 30 7.38 5.89 7.84
CA THR A 30 8.60 5.37 7.21
C THR A 30 8.27 4.44 6.04
N ALA A 31 7.43 3.42 6.24
CA ALA A 31 7.05 2.47 5.20
C ALA A 31 6.39 3.15 3.97
N LEU A 32 5.55 4.16 4.20
CA LEU A 32 4.96 4.94 3.11
C LEU A 32 6.01 5.74 2.33
N ARG A 33 7.03 6.29 3.00
CA ARG A 33 8.14 6.97 2.31
C ARG A 33 8.99 6.02 1.48
N GLU A 34 9.16 4.79 1.93
CA GLU A 34 9.86 3.73 1.19
C GLU A 34 9.05 3.19 -0.01
N LEU A 35 7.72 3.32 0.01
CA LEU A 35 6.83 2.98 -1.11
C LEU A 35 6.85 4.03 -2.23
N ILE A 36 7.05 5.30 -1.89
CA ILE A 36 6.99 6.45 -2.82
C ILE A 36 7.99 6.41 -4.01
N PRO A 37 9.16 5.72 -4.00
CA PRO A 37 10.05 5.71 -5.16
C PRO A 37 9.90 4.49 -6.08
N ASN A 38 9.05 3.49 -5.81
CA ASN A 38 8.99 2.30 -6.66
C ASN A 38 7.90 2.42 -7.76
N PRO A 39 8.27 2.70 -9.03
CA PRO A 39 7.32 3.00 -10.11
C PRO A 39 6.45 1.80 -10.48
N ILE A 40 6.81 0.60 -10.02
CA ILE A 40 6.09 -0.65 -10.28
C ILE A 40 4.71 -0.61 -9.58
N PHE A 41 4.62 -0.05 -8.37
CA PHE A 41 3.33 0.08 -7.66
C PHE A 41 2.39 1.12 -8.27
N LEU A 42 2.92 2.10 -9.01
CA LEU A 42 2.11 3.08 -9.74
C LEU A 42 1.56 2.49 -11.05
N GLN A 43 2.15 1.40 -11.55
CA GLN A 43 1.77 0.76 -12.82
C GLN A 43 0.71 -0.33 -12.64
N TYR A 44 0.63 -0.96 -11.46
CA TYR A 44 -0.40 -1.95 -11.15
C TYR A 44 -1.55 -1.29 -10.40
N GLY A 45 -2.61 -0.93 -11.12
CA GLY A 45 -3.88 -0.52 -10.50
C GLY A 45 -4.50 -1.67 -9.67
N LEU A 46 -5.44 -1.34 -8.79
CA LEU A 46 -6.14 -2.31 -7.92
C LEU A 46 -6.63 -3.55 -8.68
N THR A 47 -7.13 -3.38 -9.90
CA THR A 47 -7.58 -4.48 -10.77
C THR A 47 -6.45 -5.46 -11.12
N SER A 48 -5.25 -4.94 -11.40
CA SER A 48 -4.10 -5.78 -11.74
C SER A 48 -3.54 -6.49 -10.50
N ILE A 49 -3.61 -5.86 -9.33
CA ILE A 49 -3.21 -6.47 -8.05
C ILE A 49 -4.17 -7.60 -7.67
N ALA A 50 -5.48 -7.37 -7.77
CA ALA A 50 -6.51 -8.39 -7.52
C ALA A 50 -6.36 -9.62 -8.42
N ALA A 51 -5.84 -9.45 -9.65
CA ALA A 51 -5.62 -10.55 -10.58
C ALA A 51 -4.40 -11.45 -10.26
N THR A 52 -3.53 -11.06 -9.31
CA THR A 52 -2.29 -11.80 -9.03
C THR A 52 -2.47 -13.03 -8.14
N SER A 53 -3.52 -13.07 -7.29
CA SER A 53 -3.84 -14.23 -6.46
C SER A 53 -5.23 -14.09 -5.83
N SER A 54 -5.82 -15.22 -5.40
CA SER A 54 -7.08 -15.22 -4.64
C SER A 54 -7.01 -14.38 -3.37
N ALA A 55 -5.88 -14.42 -2.65
CA ALA A 55 -5.69 -13.63 -1.44
C ALA A 55 -5.59 -12.12 -1.74
N ALA A 56 -4.99 -11.75 -2.88
CA ALA A 56 -4.92 -10.37 -3.32
C ALA A 56 -6.29 -9.84 -3.81
N GLN A 57 -7.14 -10.70 -4.34
CA GLN A 57 -8.52 -10.36 -4.70
C GLN A 57 -9.38 -10.03 -3.48
N ASP A 58 -9.26 -10.81 -2.39
CA ASP A 58 -10.04 -10.61 -1.16
C ASP A 58 -9.61 -9.37 -0.35
N ALA A 59 -8.43 -8.82 -0.65
CA ALA A 59 -7.82 -7.70 0.06
C ALA A 59 -8.03 -6.33 -0.62
N VAL A 60 -8.71 -6.29 -1.78
CA VAL A 60 -9.02 -5.09 -2.57
C VAL A 60 -10.51 -4.78 -2.49
#